data_AF-A0A1G4THB0-F1
#
_entry.id   AF-A0A1G4THB0-F1
#
_cell.length_a   1.000
_cell.length_b   1.000
_cell.length_c   1.000
_cell.angle_alpha   90.00
_cell.angle_beta   90.00
_cell.angle_gamma   90.00
#
_symmetry.space_group_name_H-M   'P 1'
#
loop_
_entity.id
_entity.type
_entity.pdbx_description
1 polymer ?
#
loop_
_entity_poly.entity_id
_entity_poly.type
_entity_poly.pdbx_seq_one_letter_code
_entity_poly.pdbx_strand_id
1 'polypeptide(L)'
;MVIVLVALFIAMLLAFWIKDHTDVDSKTSNDKVSKWSQFAEGWKISFQDKKTRTVFMVDAIDTIGGTAWIGAFVLAFCVQVLHKDESWWGIMNGSFFAGSILGGMLVVSISKYFKNRKFPLMLWGLGIYAIIAGIFAFNINPFVAMALMFLMGPPIQVTAVIRKTLLQENVQEEKLPKVMSCLEVVNNVVFSTSLLSLGWVADTFGITVIYIIAAVATIVSVAIGILARSNFIEQKAEVLQREAMRY
;
A
#
# COMPACT_ATOMS: atom_id res chain seq x y z
N MET A 1 -9.00 -15.22 16.30
CA MET A 1 -10.11 -14.33 15.85
C MET A 1 -10.73 -13.52 16.98
N VAL A 2 -11.17 -14.15 18.08
CA VAL A 2 -11.82 -13.45 19.22
C VAL A 2 -10.93 -12.36 19.82
N ILE A 3 -9.64 -12.62 20.05
CA ILE A 3 -8.70 -11.63 20.62
C ILE A 3 -8.55 -10.38 19.73
N VAL A 4 -8.50 -10.55 18.41
CA VAL A 4 -8.39 -9.43 17.46
C VAL A 4 -9.68 -8.60 17.44
N LEU A 5 -10.84 -9.25 17.45
CA LEU A 5 -12.13 -8.56 17.51
C LEU A 5 -12.30 -7.81 18.83
N VAL A 6 -11.88 -8.40 19.94
CA VAL A 6 -11.88 -7.74 21.26
C VAL A 6 -10.91 -6.55 21.28
N ALA A 7 -9.71 -6.69 20.70
CA ALA A 7 -8.74 -5.61 20.61
C ALA A 7 -9.24 -4.43 19.74
N LEU A 8 -9.87 -4.72 18.59
CA LEU A 8 -10.48 -3.70 17.73
C LEU A 8 -11.67 -3.02 18.41
N PHE A 9 -12.48 -3.78 19.15
CA PHE A 9 -13.59 -3.23 19.93
C PHE A 9 -13.12 -2.33 21.06
N ILE A 10 -12.06 -2.72 21.79
CA ILE A 10 -11.43 -1.89 22.81
C ILE A 10 -10.82 -0.63 22.19
N ALA A 11 -10.13 -0.74 21.05
CA ALA A 11 -9.59 0.40 20.34
C ALA A 11 -10.69 1.39 19.90
N MET A 12 -11.84 0.88 19.45
CA MET A 12 -13.02 1.69 19.10
C MET A 12 -13.61 2.41 20.31
N LEU A 13 -13.71 1.72 21.45
CA LEU A 13 -14.16 2.33 22.72
C LEU A 13 -13.18 3.40 23.20
N LEU A 14 -11.86 3.16 23.12
CA LEU A 14 -10.84 4.14 23.50
C LEU A 14 -10.84 5.36 22.58
N ALA A 15 -11.07 5.18 21.28
CA ALA A 15 -11.18 6.28 20.32
C ALA A 15 -12.37 7.21 20.61
N PHE A 16 -13.44 6.70 21.21
CA PHE A 16 -14.59 7.51 21.64
C PHE A 16 -14.26 8.48 22.79
N TRP A 17 -13.21 8.18 23.56
CA TRP A 17 -12.75 9.00 24.69
C TRP A 17 -11.64 9.98 24.31
N ILE A 18 -11.15 9.92 23.08
CA ILE A 18 -10.21 10.91 22.55
C ILE A 18 -10.99 12.20 22.34
N LYS A 19 -10.80 13.13 23.27
CA LYS A 19 -11.27 14.50 23.14
C LYS A 19 -10.33 15.20 22.15
N ASP A 20 -10.86 15.53 20.97
CA ASP A 20 -10.11 16.27 19.96
C ASP A 20 -9.82 17.69 20.50
N HIS A 21 -8.55 17.97 20.76
CA HIS A 21 -8.06 19.26 21.22
C HIS A 21 -7.43 20.07 20.07
N THR A 22 -7.82 19.78 18.82
CA THR A 22 -7.58 20.74 17.74
C THR A 22 -8.54 21.91 17.92
N ASP A 23 -8.03 23.00 18.51
CA ASP A 23 -8.59 24.34 18.33
C ASP A 23 -8.50 24.67 16.84
N VAL A 24 -9.45 24.15 16.07
CA VAL A 24 -9.79 24.74 14.78
C VAL A 24 -10.42 26.08 15.14
N ASP A 25 -9.68 27.16 14.89
CA ASP A 25 -10.17 28.54 14.92
C ASP A 25 -11.51 28.62 14.19
N SER A 26 -12.59 28.49 14.96
CA SER A 26 -13.98 28.53 14.53
C SER A 26 -14.45 29.97 14.35
N LYS A 27 -13.57 30.81 13.81
CA LYS A 27 -13.88 32.18 13.41
C LYS A 27 -13.89 32.31 11.89
N THR A 28 -14.81 31.61 11.25
CA THR A 28 -15.67 32.10 10.15
C THR A 28 -16.32 30.92 9.43
N SER A 29 -17.60 30.67 9.72
CA SER A 29 -18.68 30.58 8.73
C SER A 29 -19.86 29.80 9.31
N ASN A 30 -21.02 30.42 9.15
CA ASN A 30 -22.32 29.98 9.63
C ASN A 30 -22.95 28.94 8.68
N ASP A 31 -22.15 28.07 8.07
CA ASP A 31 -22.64 27.04 7.17
C ASP A 31 -22.44 25.67 7.80
N LYS A 32 -23.54 24.94 7.98
CA LYS A 32 -23.51 23.49 8.19
C LYS A 32 -22.90 22.86 6.95
N VAL A 33 -21.58 22.85 6.84
CA VAL A 33 -20.86 22.19 5.75
C VAL A 33 -21.30 20.73 5.76
N SER A 34 -22.07 20.33 4.75
CA SER A 34 -22.67 19.00 4.65
C SER A 34 -21.57 17.94 4.74
N LYS A 35 -21.78 16.87 5.51
CA LYS A 35 -20.83 15.73 5.56
C LYS A 35 -20.52 15.20 4.14
N TRP A 36 -21.50 15.31 3.24
CA TRP A 36 -21.35 14.99 1.82
C TRP A 36 -20.40 15.93 1.07
N SER A 37 -20.41 17.23 1.36
CA SER A 37 -19.50 18.17 0.70
C SER A 37 -18.06 17.96 1.18
N GLN A 38 -17.85 17.58 2.44
CA GLN A 38 -16.52 17.22 2.96
C GLN A 38 -15.98 15.94 2.31
N PHE A 39 -16.84 14.93 2.12
CA PHE A 39 -16.48 13.70 1.40
C PHE A 39 -16.18 13.97 -0.08
N ALA A 40 -17.03 14.74 -0.75
CA ALA A 40 -16.84 15.12 -2.15
C ALA A 40 -15.57 15.95 -2.37
N GLU A 41 -15.18 16.77 -1.39
CA GLU A 41 -13.95 17.56 -1.42
C GLU A 41 -12.70 16.68 -1.42
N GLY A 42 -12.64 15.66 -0.55
CA GLY A 42 -11.53 14.69 -0.53
C GLY A 42 -11.40 13.94 -1.85
N TRP A 43 -12.53 13.51 -2.43
CA TRP A 43 -12.57 12.87 -3.75
C TRP A 43 -12.07 13.81 -4.85
N LYS A 44 -12.59 15.03 -4.89
CA LYS A 44 -12.20 16.04 -5.88
C LYS A 44 -10.69 16.32 -5.82
N ILE A 45 -10.13 16.53 -4.63
CA ILE A 45 -8.70 16.79 -4.43
C ILE A 45 -7.85 15.60 -4.91
N SER A 46 -8.20 14.38 -4.51
CA SER A 46 -7.43 13.17 -4.87
C SER A 46 -7.34 12.94 -6.38
N PHE A 47 -8.40 13.26 -7.14
CA PHE A 47 -8.47 13.00 -8.58
C PHE A 47 -8.11 14.22 -9.46
N GLN A 48 -8.03 15.42 -8.90
CA GLN A 48 -7.63 16.64 -9.62
C GLN A 48 -6.12 16.78 -9.77
N ASP A 49 -5.36 16.52 -8.71
CA ASP A 49 -3.90 16.58 -8.78
C ASP A 49 -3.34 15.34 -9.48
N LYS A 50 -2.55 15.56 -10.56
CA LYS A 50 -2.04 14.47 -11.39
C LYS A 50 -1.13 13.51 -10.62
N LYS A 51 -0.37 14.02 -9.64
CA LYS A 51 0.58 13.22 -8.86
C LYS A 51 -0.14 12.35 -7.83
N THR A 52 -1.02 12.98 -7.05
CA THR A 52 -1.89 12.30 -6.07
C THR A 52 -2.71 11.22 -6.76
N ARG A 53 -3.36 11.54 -7.90
CA ARG A 53 -4.11 10.55 -8.68
C ARG A 53 -3.24 9.39 -9.16
N THR A 54 -2.01 9.65 -9.58
CA THR A 54 -1.08 8.59 -10.00
C THR A 54 -0.76 7.64 -8.85
N VAL A 55 -0.46 8.19 -7.66
CA VAL A 55 -0.22 7.37 -6.46
C VAL A 55 -1.44 6.54 -6.10
N PHE A 56 -2.64 7.13 -6.17
CA PHE A 56 -3.91 6.43 -5.91
C PHE A 56 -4.14 5.26 -6.86
N MET A 57 -3.94 5.46 -8.17
CA MET A 57 -4.16 4.39 -9.16
C MET A 57 -3.15 3.25 -8.98
N VAL A 58 -1.88 3.58 -8.77
CA VAL A 58 -0.83 2.60 -8.50
C VAL A 58 -1.15 1.80 -7.23
N ASP A 59 -1.56 2.48 -6.16
CA ASP A 59 -1.91 1.86 -4.87
C ASP A 59 -3.16 0.95 -4.96
N ALA A 60 -4.22 1.43 -5.61
CA ALA A 60 -5.44 0.67 -5.80
C ALA A 60 -5.20 -0.63 -6.59
N ILE A 61 -4.42 -0.57 -7.67
CA ILE A 61 -4.13 -1.76 -8.48
C ILE A 61 -3.20 -2.71 -7.73
N ASP A 62 -2.20 -2.17 -7.03
CA ASP A 62 -1.29 -2.97 -6.20
C ASP A 62 -2.03 -3.67 -5.04
N THR A 63 -3.08 -3.05 -4.50
CA THR A 63 -3.95 -3.65 -3.46
C THR A 63 -4.59 -4.96 -3.91
N ILE A 64 -4.89 -5.12 -5.20
CA ILE A 64 -5.37 -6.39 -5.77
C ILE A 64 -4.32 -7.48 -5.53
N GLY A 65 -3.05 -7.20 -5.83
CA GLY A 65 -1.96 -8.13 -5.59
C GLY A 65 -1.66 -8.35 -4.11
N GLY A 66 -1.74 -7.29 -3.30
CA GLY A 66 -1.64 -7.39 -1.84
C GLY A 66 -2.67 -8.33 -1.23
N THR A 67 -3.86 -8.42 -1.80
CA THR A 67 -4.94 -9.30 -1.34
C THR A 67 -4.58 -10.80 -1.44
N ALA A 68 -3.67 -11.19 -2.34
CA ALA A 68 -3.20 -12.56 -2.46
C ALA A 68 -2.48 -13.09 -1.21
N TRP A 69 -1.98 -12.18 -0.36
CA TRP A 69 -1.14 -12.50 0.79
C TRP A 69 -1.92 -12.60 2.10
N ILE A 70 -3.25 -12.63 2.04
CA ILE A 70 -4.05 -12.89 3.24
C ILE A 70 -3.69 -14.25 3.83
N GLY A 71 -3.80 -14.36 5.15
CA GLY A 71 -3.36 -15.55 5.88
C GLY A 71 -4.00 -16.84 5.38
N ALA A 72 -5.27 -16.82 4.98
CA ALA A 72 -5.96 -18.00 4.47
C ALA A 72 -5.37 -18.53 3.16
N PHE A 73 -4.98 -17.64 2.24
CA PHE A 73 -4.37 -18.04 0.96
C PHE A 73 -2.95 -18.58 1.15
N VAL A 74 -2.16 -17.95 2.02
CA VAL A 74 -0.82 -18.45 2.38
C VAL A 74 -0.91 -19.83 3.05
N LEU A 75 -1.91 -20.04 3.92
CA LEU A 75 -2.15 -21.34 4.55
C LEU A 75 -2.51 -22.40 3.51
N ALA A 76 -3.45 -22.08 2.62
CA ALA A 76 -3.82 -22.96 1.52
C ALA A 76 -2.63 -23.30 0.63
N PHE A 77 -1.74 -22.34 0.33
CA PHE A 77 -0.51 -22.60 -0.41
C PHE A 77 0.43 -23.57 0.32
N CYS A 78 0.60 -23.41 1.64
CA CYS A 78 1.43 -24.32 2.44
C CYS A 78 0.91 -25.75 2.41
N VAL A 79 -0.41 -25.93 2.58
CA VAL A 79 -1.02 -27.26 2.67
C VAL A 79 -1.19 -27.90 1.29
N GLN A 80 -1.72 -27.16 0.32
CA GLN A 80 -2.12 -27.71 -0.98
C GLN A 80 -0.97 -27.78 -1.98
N VAL A 81 0.00 -26.85 -1.93
CA VAL A 81 1.10 -26.77 -2.91
C VAL A 81 2.40 -27.29 -2.33
N LEU A 82 2.76 -26.86 -1.11
CA LEU A 82 4.02 -27.27 -0.47
C LEU A 82 3.92 -28.61 0.28
N HIS A 83 2.69 -29.15 0.43
CA HIS A 83 2.40 -30.37 1.17
C HIS A 83 2.97 -30.34 2.60
N LYS A 84 2.81 -29.20 3.26
CA LYS A 84 3.24 -28.95 4.64
C LYS A 84 2.06 -28.72 5.57
N ASP A 85 2.28 -28.95 6.86
CA ASP A 85 1.31 -28.71 7.92
C ASP A 85 1.18 -27.20 8.24
N GLU A 86 0.20 -26.85 9.07
CA GLU A 86 -0.12 -25.45 9.37
C GLU A 86 1.01 -24.70 10.11
N SER A 87 1.98 -25.39 10.73
CA SER A 87 3.12 -24.72 11.37
C SER A 87 3.94 -23.92 10.36
N TRP A 88 4.01 -24.37 9.11
CA TRP A 88 4.71 -23.67 8.04
C TRP A 88 4.08 -22.33 7.71
N TRP A 89 2.75 -22.18 7.82
CA TRP A 89 2.09 -20.88 7.68
C TRP A 89 2.57 -19.88 8.75
N GLY A 90 2.75 -20.34 9.99
CA GLY A 90 3.32 -19.54 11.07
C GLY A 90 4.76 -19.12 10.78
N ILE A 91 5.59 -20.06 10.30
CA ILE A 91 6.98 -19.79 9.90
C ILE A 91 7.04 -18.77 8.76
N MET A 92 6.21 -18.92 7.73
CA MET A 92 6.13 -18.00 6.58
C MET A 92 5.81 -16.57 7.01
N ASN A 93 4.80 -16.39 7.86
CA ASN A 93 4.46 -15.08 8.41
C ASN A 93 5.58 -14.52 9.28
N GLY A 94 6.21 -15.37 10.11
CA GLY A 94 7.38 -14.98 10.92
C GLY A 94 8.52 -14.46 10.05
N SER A 95 8.83 -15.15 8.95
CA SER A 95 9.82 -14.71 7.97
C SER A 95 9.44 -13.39 7.31
N PHE A 96 8.18 -13.22 6.89
CA PHE A 96 7.70 -11.95 6.35
C PHE A 96 7.85 -10.77 7.33
N PHE A 97 7.47 -10.96 8.59
CA PHE A 97 7.61 -9.90 9.59
C PHE A 97 9.07 -9.60 9.91
N ALA A 98 9.93 -10.61 10.00
CA ALA A 98 11.37 -10.41 10.16
C ALA A 98 11.96 -9.59 9.00
N GLY A 99 11.59 -9.93 7.76
CA GLY A 99 11.96 -9.16 6.57
C GLY A 99 11.41 -7.73 6.59
N SER A 100 10.18 -7.55 7.06
CA SER A 100 9.56 -6.23 7.20
C SER A 100 10.27 -5.35 8.24
N ILE A 101 10.67 -5.92 9.38
CA ILE A 101 11.46 -5.18 10.39
C ILE A 101 12.78 -4.72 9.77
N LEU A 102 13.48 -5.62 9.06
CA LEU A 102 14.70 -5.26 8.34
C LEU A 102 14.42 -4.15 7.31
N GLY A 103 13.31 -4.24 6.57
CA GLY A 103 12.83 -3.20 5.66
C GLY A 103 12.66 -1.84 6.30
N GLY A 104 11.98 -1.78 7.46
CA GLY A 104 11.79 -0.55 8.22
C GLY A 104 13.11 0.06 8.69
N MET A 105 14.06 -0.78 9.13
CA MET A 105 15.41 -0.33 9.48
C MET A 105 16.16 0.23 8.24
N LEU A 106 16.08 -0.47 7.10
CA LEU A 106 16.68 -0.05 5.84
C LEU A 106 16.12 1.29 5.35
N VAL A 107 14.81 1.54 5.53
CA VAL A 107 14.19 2.83 5.21
C VAL A 107 14.88 3.97 5.95
N VAL A 108 15.17 3.83 7.25
CA VAL A 108 15.85 4.88 8.03
C VAL A 108 17.24 5.15 7.47
N SER A 109 17.99 4.08 7.16
CA SER A 109 19.35 4.18 6.62
C SER A 109 19.39 4.79 5.21
N ILE A 110 18.39 4.48 4.36
CA ILE A 110 18.38 4.86 2.94
C ILE A 110 17.55 6.14 2.71
N SER A 111 16.86 6.66 3.74
CA SER A 111 16.02 7.87 3.67
C SER A 111 16.74 9.08 3.04
N LYS A 112 18.05 9.23 3.31
CA LYS A 112 18.89 10.29 2.73
C LYS A 112 19.01 10.21 1.20
N TYR A 113 18.83 9.02 0.61
CA TYR A 113 18.86 8.77 -0.83
C TYR A 113 17.49 8.94 -1.49
N PHE A 114 16.41 9.10 -0.72
CA PHE A 114 15.06 9.22 -1.28
C PHE A 114 14.85 10.49 -2.11
N LYS A 115 15.52 11.60 -1.75
CA LYS A 115 15.45 12.95 -2.36
C LYS A 115 14.56 13.04 -3.61
N ASN A 116 15.16 12.98 -4.80
CA ASN A 116 14.49 13.18 -6.09
C ASN A 116 14.16 11.86 -6.79
N ARG A 117 14.28 10.72 -6.08
CA ARG A 117 14.11 9.39 -6.65
C ARG A 117 12.99 8.59 -5.99
N LYS A 118 12.19 9.21 -5.11
CA LYS A 118 11.06 8.59 -4.40
C LYS A 118 10.17 7.76 -5.32
N PHE A 119 9.52 8.39 -6.30
CA PHE A 119 8.59 7.68 -7.19
C PHE A 119 9.25 6.54 -7.99
N PRO A 120 10.42 6.71 -8.63
CA PRO A 120 11.17 5.59 -9.21
C PRO A 120 11.54 4.47 -8.23
N LEU A 121 11.95 4.79 -6.99
CA LEU A 121 12.24 3.78 -5.97
C LEU A 121 10.98 3.01 -5.56
N MET A 122 9.84 3.68 -5.46
CA MET A 122 8.54 3.04 -5.20
C MET A 122 8.23 2.00 -6.28
N LEU A 123 8.36 2.35 -7.55
CA LEU A 123 8.13 1.44 -8.67
C LEU A 123 9.14 0.29 -8.70
N TRP A 124 10.38 0.54 -8.30
CA TRP A 124 11.40 -0.50 -8.14
C TRP A 124 11.02 -1.52 -7.05
N GLY A 125 10.57 -1.04 -5.89
CA GLY A 125 10.10 -1.91 -4.80
C GLY A 125 8.91 -2.77 -5.22
N LEU A 126 7.93 -2.17 -5.90
CA LEU A 126 6.80 -2.90 -6.49
C LEU A 126 7.25 -3.91 -7.57
N GLY A 127 8.23 -3.57 -8.40
CA GLY A 127 8.78 -4.49 -9.39
C GLY A 127 9.45 -5.72 -8.75
N ILE A 128 10.24 -5.52 -7.70
CA ILE A 128 10.84 -6.62 -6.93
C ILE A 128 9.74 -7.48 -6.30
N TYR A 129 8.72 -6.86 -5.71
CA TYR A 129 7.58 -7.57 -5.15
C TYR A 129 6.85 -8.42 -6.19
N ALA A 130 6.61 -7.89 -7.40
CA ALA A 130 5.98 -8.65 -8.49
C ALA A 130 6.81 -9.86 -8.92
N ILE A 131 8.14 -9.72 -9.01
CA ILE A 131 9.05 -10.83 -9.31
C ILE A 131 8.95 -11.89 -8.22
N ILE A 132 8.97 -11.49 -6.95
CA ILE A 132 8.84 -12.41 -5.82
C ILE A 132 7.50 -13.16 -5.88
N ALA A 133 6.39 -12.47 -6.12
CA ALA A 133 5.07 -13.09 -6.27
C ALA A 133 5.03 -14.10 -7.42
N GLY A 134 5.65 -13.77 -8.56
CA GLY A 134 5.77 -14.67 -9.70
C GLY A 134 6.58 -15.92 -9.39
N ILE A 135 7.75 -15.79 -8.74
CA ILE A 135 8.56 -16.94 -8.33
C ILE A 135 7.82 -17.78 -7.28
N PHE A 136 7.15 -17.12 -6.32
CA PHE A 136 6.37 -17.79 -5.28
C PHE A 136 5.26 -18.65 -5.87
N ALA A 137 4.55 -18.18 -6.89
CA ALA A 137 3.47 -18.91 -7.54
C ALA A 137 3.91 -20.30 -8.04
N PHE A 138 5.08 -20.39 -8.67
CA PHE A 138 5.58 -21.64 -9.27
C PHE A 138 6.50 -22.43 -8.34
N ASN A 139 6.68 -21.98 -7.09
CA ASN A 139 7.59 -22.60 -6.15
C ASN A 139 6.94 -23.80 -5.43
N ILE A 140 7.67 -24.92 -5.38
CA ILE A 140 7.29 -26.12 -4.62
C ILE A 140 8.19 -26.37 -3.40
N ASN A 141 9.25 -25.58 -3.21
CA ASN A 141 10.19 -25.76 -2.10
C ASN A 141 9.82 -24.85 -0.92
N PRO A 142 9.53 -25.41 0.26
CA PRO A 142 9.06 -24.62 1.40
C PRO A 142 10.16 -23.70 1.98
N PHE A 143 11.44 -24.04 1.86
CA PHE A 143 12.52 -23.14 2.29
C PHE A 143 12.69 -21.96 1.35
N VAL A 144 12.44 -22.16 0.05
CA VAL A 144 12.42 -21.07 -0.94
C VAL A 144 11.23 -20.15 -0.69
N ALA A 145 10.04 -20.69 -0.44
CA ALA A 145 8.88 -19.87 -0.07
C ALA A 145 9.16 -19.03 1.19
N MET A 146 9.80 -19.61 2.21
CA MET A 146 10.21 -18.90 3.43
C MET A 146 11.19 -17.76 3.14
N ALA A 147 12.20 -18.02 2.29
CA ALA A 147 13.15 -17.00 1.86
C ALA A 147 12.46 -15.88 1.06
N LEU A 148 11.54 -16.22 0.16
CA LEU A 148 10.76 -15.24 -0.61
C LEU A 148 9.88 -14.38 0.30
N MET A 149 9.22 -14.97 1.30
CA MET A 149 8.45 -14.24 2.32
C MET A 149 9.34 -13.25 3.09
N PHE A 150 10.55 -13.65 3.46
CA PHE A 150 11.51 -12.75 4.08
C PHE A 150 11.95 -11.63 3.12
N LEU A 151 12.32 -11.97 1.89
CA LEU A 151 12.83 -11.02 0.90
C LEU A 151 11.78 -10.03 0.40
N MET A 152 10.48 -10.34 0.47
CA MET A 152 9.45 -9.37 0.09
C MET A 152 9.24 -8.27 1.13
N GLY A 153 9.61 -8.50 2.40
CA GLY A 153 9.43 -7.54 3.48
C GLY A 153 10.10 -6.19 3.19
N PRO A 154 11.42 -6.15 2.91
CA PRO A 154 12.13 -4.89 2.63
C PRO A 154 11.53 -4.02 1.52
N PRO A 155 11.31 -4.53 0.29
CA PRO A 155 10.77 -3.72 -0.80
C PRO A 155 9.35 -3.21 -0.50
N ILE A 156 8.51 -4.01 0.18
CA ILE A 156 7.16 -3.58 0.58
C ILE A 156 7.24 -2.41 1.57
N GLN A 157 8.08 -2.50 2.60
CA GLN A 157 8.18 -1.44 3.61
C GLN A 157 8.77 -0.15 3.04
N VAL A 158 9.78 -0.25 2.18
CA VAL A 158 10.34 0.92 1.47
C VAL A 158 9.27 1.59 0.61
N THR A 159 8.51 0.80 -0.15
CA THR A 159 7.41 1.28 -1.00
C THR A 159 6.34 1.97 -0.18
N ALA A 160 5.92 1.38 0.94
CA ALA A 160 4.88 1.93 1.80
C ALA A 160 5.26 3.29 2.39
N VAL A 161 6.51 3.45 2.85
CA VAL A 161 7.00 4.73 3.40
C VAL A 161 7.08 5.78 2.30
N ILE A 162 7.65 5.43 1.14
CA ILE A 162 7.75 6.35 0.01
C ILE A 162 6.37 6.81 -0.46
N ARG A 163 5.39 5.91 -0.54
CA ARG A 163 4.01 6.21 -0.94
C ARG A 163 3.40 7.27 -0.02
N LYS A 164 3.53 7.11 1.30
CA LYS A 164 3.07 8.10 2.29
C LYS A 164 3.80 9.43 2.15
N THR A 165 5.12 9.42 2.00
CA THR A 165 5.91 10.65 1.82
C THR A 165 5.52 11.39 0.54
N LEU A 166 5.25 10.68 -0.56
CA LEU A 166 4.78 11.32 -1.79
C LEU A 166 3.44 12.01 -1.62
N LEU A 167 2.51 11.44 -0.84
CA LEU A 167 1.24 12.10 -0.54
C LEU A 167 1.43 13.31 0.38
N GLN A 168 2.27 13.18 1.40
CA GLN A 168 2.62 14.28 2.32
C GLN A 168 3.28 15.46 1.61
N GLU A 169 4.11 15.23 0.60
CA GLU A 169 4.82 16.29 -0.13
C GLU A 169 3.97 16.98 -1.21
N ASN A 170 2.92 16.32 -1.72
CA ASN A 170 2.12 16.84 -2.85
C ASN A 170 0.75 17.39 -2.42
N VAL A 171 0.30 17.13 -1.20
CA VAL A 171 -1.00 17.56 -0.68
C VAL A 171 -0.80 18.60 0.42
N GLN A 172 -1.59 19.66 0.41
CA GLN A 172 -1.61 20.67 1.48
C GLN A 172 -1.98 20.02 2.82
N GLU A 173 -1.34 20.45 3.91
CA GLU A 173 -1.46 19.85 5.24
C GLU A 173 -2.91 19.76 5.73
N GLU A 174 -3.72 20.79 5.45
CA GLU A 174 -5.13 20.85 5.85
C GLU A 174 -6.02 19.85 5.08
N LYS A 175 -5.58 19.43 3.89
CA LYS A 175 -6.30 18.51 3.00
C LYS A 175 -5.81 17.08 3.11
N LEU A 176 -4.62 16.87 3.67
CA LEU A 176 -3.97 15.56 3.74
C LEU A 176 -4.84 14.50 4.45
N PRO A 177 -5.50 14.77 5.59
CA PRO A 177 -6.38 13.78 6.22
C PRO A 177 -7.53 13.34 5.30
N LYS A 178 -8.15 14.26 4.56
CA LYS A 178 -9.25 13.95 3.62
C LYS A 178 -8.77 13.07 2.47
N VAL A 179 -7.59 13.34 1.93
CA VAL A 179 -6.98 12.54 0.86
C VAL A 179 -6.63 11.15 1.38
N MET A 180 -6.00 11.04 2.56
CA MET A 180 -5.68 9.74 3.15
C MET A 180 -6.94 8.90 3.45
N SER A 181 -8.01 9.51 3.98
CA SER A 181 -9.29 8.80 4.17
C SER A 181 -9.90 8.33 2.84
N CYS A 182 -9.82 9.15 1.79
CA CYS A 182 -10.26 8.79 0.45
C CYS A 182 -9.47 7.58 -0.08
N LEU A 183 -8.15 7.56 0.09
CA LEU A 183 -7.29 6.45 -0.30
C LEU A 183 -7.67 5.15 0.42
N GLU A 184 -7.85 5.21 1.74
CA GLU A 184 -8.24 4.06 2.55
C GLU A 184 -9.61 3.50 2.13
N VAL A 185 -10.58 4.36 1.81
CA VAL A 185 -11.89 3.91 1.30
C VAL A 185 -11.72 3.18 -0.04
N VAL A 186 -10.93 3.74 -0.97
CA VAL A 186 -10.64 3.08 -2.26
C VAL A 186 -9.99 1.72 -2.04
N ASN A 187 -8.93 1.66 -1.22
CA ASN A 187 -8.21 0.42 -0.97
C ASN A 187 -9.09 -0.63 -0.29
N ASN A 188 -9.94 -0.25 0.67
CA ASN A 188 -10.85 -1.20 1.32
C ASN A 188 -11.89 -1.78 0.35
N VAL A 189 -12.42 -0.96 -0.56
CA VAL A 189 -13.35 -1.43 -1.60
C VAL A 189 -12.63 -2.37 -2.57
N VAL A 190 -11.43 -2.01 -3.03
CA VAL A 190 -10.64 -2.86 -3.92
C VAL A 190 -10.22 -4.15 -3.24
N PHE A 191 -9.76 -4.10 -1.99
CA PHE A 191 -9.41 -5.28 -1.19
C PHE A 191 -10.61 -6.21 -1.03
N SER A 192 -11.77 -5.68 -0.63
CA SER A 192 -12.97 -6.49 -0.37
C SER A 192 -13.48 -7.18 -1.65
N THR A 193 -13.50 -6.43 -2.76
CA THR A 193 -13.91 -6.99 -4.07
C THR A 193 -12.88 -7.98 -4.60
N SER A 194 -11.59 -7.70 -4.44
CA SER A 194 -10.50 -8.61 -4.79
C SER A 194 -10.55 -9.88 -3.95
N LEU A 195 -10.83 -9.79 -2.65
CA LEU A 195 -10.89 -10.93 -1.76
C LEU A 195 -11.97 -11.94 -2.20
N LEU A 196 -13.17 -11.45 -2.52
CA LEU A 196 -14.25 -12.30 -3.03
C LEU A 196 -13.89 -12.93 -4.39
N SER A 197 -13.33 -12.12 -5.29
CA SER A 197 -12.97 -12.57 -6.65
C SER A 197 -11.84 -13.60 -6.61
N LEU A 198 -10.78 -13.34 -5.82
CA LEU A 198 -9.65 -14.22 -5.65
C LEU A 198 -10.01 -15.49 -4.88
N GLY A 199 -10.94 -15.42 -3.93
CA GLY A 199 -11.48 -16.60 -3.27
C GLY A 199 -12.16 -17.54 -4.27
N TRP A 200 -13.02 -16.99 -5.13
CA TRP A 200 -13.63 -17.77 -6.22
C TRP A 200 -12.58 -18.35 -7.19
N VAL A 201 -11.55 -17.57 -7.54
CA VAL A 201 -10.42 -18.06 -8.37
C VAL A 201 -9.66 -19.18 -7.67
N ALA A 202 -9.44 -19.08 -6.36
CA ALA A 202 -8.78 -20.10 -5.54
C ALA A 202 -9.50 -21.45 -5.66
N ASP A 203 -10.82 -21.41 -5.49
CA ASP A 203 -11.67 -22.61 -5.45
C ASP A 203 -11.79 -23.26 -6.84
N THR A 204 -11.69 -22.48 -7.92
CA THR A 204 -11.90 -22.95 -9.29
C THR A 204 -10.61 -23.32 -10.02
N PHE A 205 -9.54 -22.54 -9.85
CA PHE A 205 -8.28 -22.69 -10.58
C PHE A 205 -7.09 -23.05 -9.69
N GLY A 206 -7.28 -23.10 -8.37
CA GLY A 206 -6.25 -23.42 -7.39
C GLY A 206 -5.49 -22.21 -6.87
N ILE A 207 -4.84 -22.39 -5.71
CA ILE A 207 -4.23 -21.30 -4.96
C ILE A 207 -3.05 -20.63 -5.67
N THR A 208 -2.32 -21.38 -6.51
CA THR A 208 -1.19 -20.86 -7.29
C THR A 208 -1.58 -19.70 -8.20
N VAL A 209 -2.78 -19.73 -8.79
CA VAL A 209 -3.25 -18.71 -9.74
C VAL A 209 -3.40 -17.34 -9.08
N ILE A 210 -3.72 -17.30 -7.79
CA ILE A 210 -3.84 -16.04 -7.04
C ILE A 210 -2.50 -15.28 -7.01
N TYR A 211 -1.39 -15.99 -6.83
CA TYR A 211 -0.05 -15.38 -6.81
C TYR A 211 0.40 -14.93 -8.20
N ILE A 212 -0.05 -15.62 -9.26
CA ILE A 212 0.13 -15.14 -10.65
C ILE A 212 -0.65 -13.85 -10.87
N ILE A 213 -1.91 -13.79 -10.44
CA ILE A 213 -2.73 -12.56 -10.51
C ILE A 213 -2.06 -11.44 -9.74
N ALA A 214 -1.50 -11.71 -8.56
CA ALA A 214 -0.77 -10.71 -7.78
C ALA A 214 0.43 -10.16 -8.55
N ALA A 215 1.27 -11.03 -9.12
CA ALA A 215 2.40 -10.61 -9.94
C ALA A 215 1.95 -9.75 -11.13
N VAL A 216 0.92 -10.17 -11.86
CA VAL A 216 0.39 -9.43 -13.02
C VAL A 216 -0.21 -8.09 -12.60
N ALA A 217 -1.03 -8.04 -11.55
CA ALA A 217 -1.64 -6.82 -11.05
C ALA A 217 -0.56 -5.80 -10.64
N THR A 218 0.46 -6.23 -9.90
CA THR A 218 1.57 -5.36 -9.52
C THR A 218 2.39 -4.93 -10.73
N ILE A 219 2.62 -5.78 -11.74
CA ILE A 219 3.27 -5.38 -13.00
C ILE A 219 2.45 -4.31 -13.73
N VAL A 220 1.14 -4.46 -13.80
CA VAL A 220 0.23 -3.46 -14.39
C VAL A 220 0.30 -2.15 -13.61
N SER A 221 0.32 -2.21 -12.28
CA SER A 221 0.52 -1.06 -11.40
C SER A 221 1.84 -0.33 -11.69
N VAL A 222 2.94 -1.08 -11.80
CA VAL A 222 4.26 -0.55 -12.15
C VAL A 222 4.25 0.07 -13.55
N ALA A 223 3.64 -0.59 -14.54
CA ALA A 223 3.56 -0.08 -15.91
C ALA A 223 2.79 1.26 -15.96
N ILE A 224 1.64 1.36 -15.29
CA ILE A 224 0.89 2.62 -15.17
C ILE A 224 1.73 3.69 -14.49
N GLY A 225 2.44 3.33 -13.42
CA GLY A 225 3.37 4.24 -12.75
C GLY A 225 4.48 4.76 -13.68
N ILE A 226 5.08 3.88 -14.50
CA ILE A 226 6.11 4.26 -15.49
C ILE A 226 5.52 5.20 -16.55
N LEU A 227 4.32 4.91 -17.08
CA LEU A 227 3.65 5.76 -18.06
C LEU A 227 3.32 7.14 -17.50
N ALA A 228 2.94 7.20 -16.21
CA ALA A 228 2.62 8.44 -15.51
C ALA A 228 3.83 9.16 -14.89
N ARG A 229 5.06 8.67 -15.09
CA ARG A 229 6.27 9.22 -14.46
C ARG A 229 6.55 10.68 -14.82
N SER A 230 6.08 11.15 -15.98
CA SER A 230 6.25 12.54 -16.43
C SER A 230 5.63 13.53 -15.44
N ASN A 231 4.56 13.14 -14.75
CA ASN A 231 3.89 13.96 -13.72
C ASN A 231 4.83 14.30 -12.54
N PHE A 232 5.90 13.53 -12.33
CA PHE A 232 6.87 13.73 -11.25
C PHE A 232 8.19 14.38 -11.73
N ILE A 233 8.38 14.56 -13.04
CA ILE A 233 9.58 15.19 -13.63
C ILE A 233 9.44 16.71 -13.71
N GLU A 234 8.24 17.24 -13.97
CA GLU A 234 7.97 18.69 -14.11
C GLU A 234 8.43 19.53 -12.89
N GLN A 235 8.34 18.96 -11.68
CA GLN A 235 8.76 19.64 -10.45
C GLN A 235 10.28 19.86 -10.36
N LYS A 236 11.09 19.02 -11.01
CA LYS A 236 12.55 19.23 -11.05
C LYS A 236 12.91 20.46 -11.87
N ALA A 237 12.18 20.72 -12.96
CA ALA A 237 12.40 21.90 -13.79
C ALA A 237 11.92 23.18 -13.10
N GLU A 238 10.73 23.17 -12.48
CA GLU A 238 10.20 24.35 -11.77
C GLU A 238 11.01 24.72 -10.52
N VAL A 239 11.47 23.73 -9.74
CA VAL A 239 12.30 23.98 -8.54
C VAL A 239 13.67 24.55 -8.95
N LEU A 240 14.32 23.96 -9.97
CA LEU A 240 15.59 24.49 -10.50
C LEU A 240 15.44 25.88 -11.11
N GLN A 241 14.31 26.18 -11.77
CA GLN A 241 14.02 27.53 -12.29
C GLN A 241 13.79 28.54 -11.17
N ARG A 242 13.08 28.18 -10.08
CA ARG A 242 12.89 29.07 -8.92
C ARG A 242 14.19 29.30 -8.15
N GLU A 243 15.06 28.31 -8.05
CA GLU A 243 16.39 28.48 -7.45
C GLU A 243 17.31 29.33 -8.35
N ALA A 244 17.26 29.15 -9.67
CA ALA A 244 18.01 29.95 -10.62
C ALA A 244 17.56 31.42 -10.68
N MET A 245 16.28 31.73 -10.42
CA MET A 245 15.77 33.10 -10.32
C MET A 245 15.99 33.76 -8.95
N ARG A 246 16.56 33.03 -7.97
CA ARG A 246 16.95 33.58 -6.66
C ARG A 246 18.41 34.05 -6.60
N TYR A 247 19.17 33.85 -7.68
CA TYR A 247 20.54 34.34 -7.88
C TYR A 247 20.56 35.32 -9.06
#